data_AF-A0A529KMY3-F1
#
_entry.id   AF-A0A529KMY3-F1
#
_cell.length_a   1.000
_cell.length_b   1.000
_cell.length_c   1.000
_cell.angle_alpha   90.00
_cell.angle_beta   90.00
_cell.angle_gamma   90.00
#
_symmetry.space_group_name_H-M   'P 1'
#
loop_
_entity.id
_entity.type
_entity.pdbx_description
1 polymer ?
#
loop_
_entity_poly.entity_id
_entity_poly.type
_entity_poly.pdbx_seq_one_letter_code
_entity_poly.pdbx_strand_id
1 'polypeptide(L)'
;NALCRVFRGASEAERLSVLNSHPDLAGKLAQAKRLSAESTREQASAGLDALTDKERELFSKLNAAYVTSFGFPFIIAVKGKTKAEILAEFEARSGNSHDVEFDTACKQVERISLLRLQDMLPQ
;
A
#
# COMPACT_ATOMS: atom_id res chain seq x y z
N ASN A 1 12.89 11.05 -9.63
CA ASN A 1 12.26 12.39 -9.68
C ASN A 1 12.64 13.16 -8.40
N ALA A 2 12.32 14.46 -8.27
CA ALA A 2 12.72 15.26 -7.10
C ALA A 2 12.13 14.73 -5.77
N LEU A 3 10.89 14.26 -5.80
CA LEU A 3 10.19 13.68 -4.65
C LEU A 3 10.91 12.45 -4.09
N CYS A 4 11.28 11.47 -4.94
CA CYS A 4 12.03 10.30 -4.48
C CYS A 4 13.38 10.67 -3.86
N ARG A 5 14.05 11.73 -4.34
CA ARG A 5 15.34 12.15 -3.74
C ARG A 5 15.15 12.70 -2.33
N VAL A 6 14.13 13.53 -2.11
CA VAL A 6 13.81 14.05 -0.78
C VAL A 6 13.41 12.89 0.14
N PHE A 7 12.56 11.99 -0.33
CA PHE A 7 12.10 10.85 0.46
C PHE A 7 13.24 9.90 0.87
N ARG A 8 14.13 9.54 -0.07
CA ARG A 8 15.30 8.69 0.22
C ARG A 8 16.35 9.36 1.10
N GLY A 9 16.45 10.69 1.06
CA GLY A 9 17.35 11.48 1.90
C GLY A 9 16.82 11.73 3.31
N ALA A 10 15.55 11.42 3.59
CA ALA A 10 14.95 11.57 4.90
C ALA A 10 15.43 10.48 5.87
N SER A 11 15.36 10.78 7.17
CA SER A 11 15.65 9.81 8.22
C SER A 11 14.71 8.60 8.14
N GLU A 12 15.12 7.48 8.75
CA GLU A 12 14.27 6.30 8.84
C GLU A 12 12.94 6.59 9.54
N ALA A 13 12.96 7.39 10.61
CA ALA A 13 11.76 7.78 11.35
C ALA A 13 10.78 8.61 10.48
N GLU A 14 11.29 9.54 9.66
CA GLU A 14 10.47 10.30 8.73
C GLU A 14 9.87 9.40 7.64
N ARG A 15 10.66 8.49 7.07
CA ARG A 15 10.16 7.51 6.10
C ARG A 15 9.09 6.61 6.71
N LEU A 16 9.33 6.09 7.92
CA LEU A 16 8.37 5.29 8.67
C LEU A 16 7.06 6.05 8.94
N SER A 17 7.15 7.34 9.27
CA SER A 17 5.97 8.20 9.44
C SER A 17 5.11 8.27 8.17
N VAL A 18 5.75 8.34 7.00
CA VAL A 18 5.06 8.28 5.70
C VAL A 18 4.42 6.91 5.48
N LEU A 19 5.12 5.81 5.79
CA LEU A 19 4.55 4.47 5.70
C LEU A 19 3.30 4.33 6.59
N ASN A 20 3.39 4.77 7.85
CA ASN A 20 2.28 4.71 8.80
C ASN A 20 1.10 5.63 8.46
N SER A 21 1.30 6.62 7.60
CA SER A 21 0.23 7.49 7.10
C SER A 21 -0.59 6.84 5.98
N HIS A 22 -0.18 5.68 5.48
CA HIS A 22 -0.95 4.95 4.46
C HIS A 22 -2.13 4.20 5.09
N PRO A 23 -3.33 4.28 4.51
CA PRO A 23 -4.46 3.49 4.96
C PRO A 23 -4.27 2.02 4.61
N ASP A 24 -4.76 1.13 5.47
CA ASP A 24 -4.76 -0.31 5.20
C ASP A 24 -5.48 -0.65 3.88
N LEU A 25 -4.88 -1.57 3.14
CA LEU A 25 -5.46 -2.15 1.95
C LEU A 25 -6.74 -2.93 2.30
N ALA A 26 -7.87 -2.60 1.65
CA ALA A 26 -9.18 -3.17 1.97
C ALA A 26 -9.60 -3.09 3.46
N GLY A 27 -8.98 -2.17 4.22
CA GLY A 27 -9.20 -2.03 5.66
C GLY A 27 -10.49 -1.30 6.02
N LYS A 28 -10.65 -0.99 7.31
CA LYS A 28 -11.86 -0.36 7.87
C LYS A 28 -12.22 0.97 7.19
N LEU A 29 -11.23 1.74 6.74
CA LEU A 29 -11.46 3.00 6.00
C LEU A 29 -12.05 2.76 4.61
N ALA A 30 -11.62 1.70 3.92
CA ALA A 30 -12.20 1.31 2.63
C ALA A 30 -13.67 0.90 2.80
N GLN A 31 -13.96 0.11 3.84
CA GLN A 31 -15.32 -0.34 4.18
C GLN A 31 -16.23 0.84 4.55
N ALA A 32 -15.72 1.80 5.31
CA ALA A 32 -16.46 2.99 5.69
C ALA A 32 -16.58 4.05 4.57
N LYS A 33 -16.01 3.80 3.38
CA LYS A 33 -15.88 4.77 2.28
C LYS A 33 -15.24 6.10 2.74
N ARG A 34 -14.24 6.01 3.63
CA ARG A 34 -13.51 7.14 4.23
C ARG A 34 -12.08 7.29 3.70
N LEU A 35 -11.74 6.57 2.62
CA LEU A 35 -10.47 6.76 1.93
C LEU A 35 -10.45 8.13 1.22
N SER A 36 -9.25 8.64 0.96
CA SER A 36 -9.08 9.76 0.04
C SER A 36 -9.63 9.40 -1.36
N ALA A 37 -9.95 10.41 -2.17
CA ALA A 37 -10.42 10.19 -3.54
C ALA A 37 -9.40 9.38 -4.37
N GLU A 38 -8.11 9.66 -4.20
CA GLU A 38 -7.02 8.92 -4.85
C GLU A 38 -7.00 7.46 -4.40
N SER A 39 -6.98 7.21 -3.09
CA SER A 39 -6.94 5.85 -2.53
C SER A 39 -8.18 5.03 -2.90
N THR A 40 -9.34 5.69 -3.04
CA THR A 40 -10.58 5.04 -3.49
C THR A 40 -10.44 4.57 -4.94
N ARG A 41 -9.99 5.44 -5.85
CA ARG A 41 -9.80 5.09 -7.27
C ARG A 41 -8.73 4.03 -7.46
N GLU A 42 -7.63 4.13 -6.71
CA GLU A 42 -6.55 3.14 -6.70
C GLU A 42 -7.10 1.76 -6.32
N GLN A 43 -7.75 1.62 -5.16
CA GLN A 43 -8.25 0.32 -4.71
C GLN A 43 -9.37 -0.24 -5.60
N ALA A 44 -10.27 0.60 -6.10
CA ALA A 44 -11.31 0.20 -7.05
C ALA A 44 -10.72 -0.34 -8.36
N SER A 45 -9.60 0.22 -8.84
CA SER A 45 -8.93 -0.26 -10.06
C SER A 45 -8.41 -1.69 -9.97
N ALA A 46 -8.23 -2.22 -8.76
CA ALA A 46 -7.84 -3.60 -8.48
C ALA A 46 -9.02 -4.49 -8.03
N GLY A 47 -10.24 -3.97 -8.04
CA GLY A 47 -11.44 -4.68 -7.60
C GLY A 47 -11.52 -4.93 -6.09
N LEU A 48 -10.80 -4.15 -5.28
CA LEU A 48 -10.80 -4.26 -3.81
C LEU A 48 -12.04 -3.65 -3.15
N ASP A 49 -12.82 -2.87 -3.91
CA ASP A 49 -14.14 -2.37 -3.53
C ASP A 49 -15.24 -3.45 -3.64
N ALA A 50 -14.99 -4.50 -4.40
CA ALA A 50 -15.91 -5.62 -4.64
C ALA A 50 -15.40 -6.96 -4.06
N LEU A 51 -14.84 -6.92 -2.85
CA LEU A 51 -14.44 -8.14 -2.13
C LEU A 51 -15.67 -8.91 -1.62
N THR A 52 -15.54 -10.22 -1.55
CA THR A 52 -16.44 -11.09 -0.76
C THR A 52 -16.10 -10.98 0.74
N ASP A 53 -17.01 -11.44 1.61
CA ASP A 53 -16.73 -11.46 3.06
C ASP A 53 -15.49 -12.29 3.41
N LYS A 54 -15.31 -13.42 2.73
CA LYS A 54 -14.14 -14.29 2.91
C LYS A 54 -12.84 -13.60 2.53
N GLU A 55 -12.83 -12.91 1.39
CA GLU A 55 -11.64 -12.14 0.98
C GLU A 55 -11.37 -10.98 1.95
N ARG A 56 -12.40 -10.26 2.41
CA ARG A 56 -12.24 -9.20 3.43
C ARG A 56 -11.62 -9.72 4.72
N GLU A 57 -12.08 -10.86 5.21
CA GLU A 57 -11.55 -11.48 6.43
C GLU A 57 -10.08 -11.88 6.22
N LEU A 58 -9.74 -12.44 5.06
CA LEU A 58 -8.37 -12.78 4.70
C LEU A 58 -7.47 -11.53 4.68
N PHE A 59 -7.85 -10.46 3.98
CA PHE A 59 -7.10 -9.20 3.97
C PHE A 59 -6.94 -8.60 5.38
N SER A 60 -7.99 -8.67 6.21
CA SER A 60 -7.91 -8.17 7.60
C SER A 60 -6.90 -8.95 8.44
N LYS A 61 -6.90 -10.28 8.31
CA LYS A 61 -5.93 -11.17 8.99
C LYS A 61 -4.50 -10.90 8.52
N LEU A 62 -4.31 -10.80 7.21
CA LEU A 62 -3.01 -10.53 6.61
C LEU A 62 -2.46 -9.15 7.01
N ASN A 63 -3.27 -8.10 6.99
CA ASN A 63 -2.87 -6.77 7.48
C ASN A 63 -2.46 -6.80 8.95
N ALA A 64 -3.23 -7.47 9.81
CA ALA A 64 -2.90 -7.57 11.23
C ALA A 64 -1.57 -8.31 11.48
N ALA A 65 -1.35 -9.42 10.78
CA ALA A 65 -0.10 -10.17 10.85
C ALA A 65 1.09 -9.33 10.37
N TYR A 66 0.92 -8.67 9.22
CA TYR A 66 1.96 -7.82 8.63
C TYR A 66 2.38 -6.68 9.56
N VAL A 67 1.42 -5.94 10.12
CA VAL A 67 1.72 -4.85 11.06
C VAL A 67 2.40 -5.38 12.33
N THR A 68 2.03 -6.58 12.79
CA THR A 68 2.70 -7.21 13.93
C THR A 68 4.18 -7.53 13.63
N SER A 69 4.48 -7.98 12.40
CA SER A 69 5.83 -8.34 11.99
C SER A 69 6.71 -7.13 11.66
N PHE A 70 6.15 -6.11 11.02
CA PHE A 70 6.93 -5.02 10.42
C PHE A 70 6.69 -3.65 11.06
N GLY A 71 5.63 -3.47 11.84
CA GLY A 71 5.34 -2.20 12.52
C GLY A 71 4.80 -1.07 11.63
N PHE A 72 4.46 -1.37 10.37
CA PHE A 72 3.81 -0.44 9.44
C PHE A 72 2.81 -1.17 8.52
N PRO A 73 1.86 -0.47 7.87
CA PRO A 73 0.86 -1.07 6.98
C PRO A 73 1.47 -1.74 5.75
N PHE A 74 0.79 -2.74 5.19
CA PHE A 74 1.15 -3.29 3.88
C PHE A 74 0.82 -2.28 2.78
N ILE A 75 1.85 -1.85 2.05
CA ILE A 75 1.74 -0.83 1.01
C ILE A 75 2.11 -1.46 -0.34
N ILE A 76 1.26 -1.28 -1.34
CA ILE A 76 1.48 -1.72 -2.71
C ILE A 76 0.80 -0.77 -3.71
N ALA A 77 1.46 -0.50 -4.82
CA ALA A 77 0.83 0.18 -5.96
C ALA A 77 -0.13 -0.78 -6.66
N VAL A 78 -1.43 -0.59 -6.44
CA VAL A 78 -2.50 -1.48 -6.91
C VAL A 78 -2.89 -1.29 -8.38
N LYS A 79 -2.57 -0.14 -8.99
CA LYS A 79 -2.96 0.16 -10.38
C LYS A 79 -2.34 -0.85 -11.35
N GLY A 80 -3.20 -1.53 -12.12
CA GLY A 80 -2.79 -2.56 -13.07
C GLY A 80 -2.52 -3.93 -12.44
N LYS A 81 -2.88 -4.13 -11.17
CA LYS A 81 -2.84 -5.45 -10.50
C LYS A 81 -4.23 -5.98 -10.23
N THR A 82 -4.35 -7.30 -10.25
CA THR A 82 -5.52 -8.06 -9.83
C THR A 82 -5.46 -8.36 -8.33
N LYS A 83 -6.61 -8.71 -7.73
CA LYS A 83 -6.68 -9.18 -6.33
C LYS A 83 -5.72 -10.36 -6.06
N ALA A 84 -5.64 -11.30 -7.01
CA ALA A 84 -4.78 -12.48 -6.89
C ALA A 84 -3.29 -12.10 -6.86
N GLU A 85 -2.86 -11.18 -7.73
CA GLU A 85 -1.48 -10.69 -7.72
C GLU A 85 -1.15 -9.94 -6.44
N ILE A 86 -2.10 -9.14 -5.92
CA ILE A 86 -1.90 -8.44 -4.65
C ILE A 86 -1.77 -9.43 -3.49
N LEU A 87 -2.59 -10.48 -3.47
CA LEU A 87 -2.49 -11.53 -2.45
C LEU A 87 -1.15 -12.27 -2.53
N ALA A 88 -0.70 -12.62 -3.74
CA ALA A 88 0.60 -13.27 -3.94
C ALA A 88 1.77 -12.40 -3.48
N GLU A 89 1.73 -11.09 -3.74
CA GLU A 89 2.71 -10.12 -3.24
C GLU A 89 2.68 -10.00 -1.71
N PHE A 90 1.48 -10.07 -1.12
CA PHE A 90 1.30 -10.07 0.34
C PHE A 90 1.98 -11.28 0.98
N GLU A 91 1.73 -12.47 0.43
CA GLU A 91 2.30 -13.73 0.92
C GLU A 91 3.82 -13.76 0.74
N ALA A 92 4.32 -13.38 -0.44
CA ALA A 92 5.75 -13.33 -0.72
C ALA A 92 6.49 -12.39 0.22
N ARG A 93 5.92 -11.19 0.48
CA ARG A 93 6.54 -10.16 1.32
C ARG A 93 6.44 -10.46 2.82
N SER A 94 5.46 -11.26 3.23
CA SER A 94 5.35 -11.68 4.64
C SER A 94 6.54 -12.52 5.13
N GLY A 95 7.34 -13.09 4.21
CA GLY A 95 8.58 -13.83 4.53
C GLY A 95 9.85 -12.97 4.52
N ASN A 96 9.77 -11.67 4.25
CA ASN A 96 10.93 -10.80 4.18
C ASN A 96 11.53 -10.50 5.56
N SER A 97 12.81 -10.13 5.59
CA SER A 97 13.38 -9.46 6.75
C SER A 97 12.85 -8.02 6.85
N HIS A 98 12.88 -7.46 8.05
CA HIS A 98 12.40 -6.10 8.29
C HIS A 98 13.04 -5.06 7.36
N ASP A 99 14.36 -5.09 7.18
CA ASP A 99 15.08 -4.11 6.35
C ASP A 99 14.72 -4.22 4.86
N VAL A 100 14.58 -5.45 4.36
CA VAL A 100 14.15 -5.71 2.97
C VAL A 100 12.72 -5.21 2.77
N GLU A 101 11.85 -5.45 3.75
CA GLU A 101 10.46 -5.05 3.65
C GLU A 101 10.29 -3.53 3.77
N PHE A 102 11.05 -2.87 4.63
CA PHE A 102 11.05 -1.43 4.76
C PHE A 102 11.45 -0.74 3.45
N ASP A 103 12.52 -1.20 2.79
CA ASP A 103 12.95 -0.70 1.48
C ASP A 103 11.90 -1.00 0.40
N THR A 104 11.29 -2.18 0.44
CA THR A 104 10.22 -2.57 -0.48
C THR A 104 9.00 -1.66 -0.34
N ALA A 105 8.53 -1.42 0.89
CA ALA A 105 7.42 -0.51 1.17
C ALA A 105 7.72 0.93 0.73
N CYS A 106 8.95 1.42 0.97
CA CYS A 106 9.40 2.72 0.48
C CYS A 106 9.30 2.82 -1.06
N LYS A 107 9.76 1.80 -1.79
CA LYS A 107 9.64 1.74 -3.26
C LYS A 107 8.19 1.75 -3.72
N GLN A 108 7.29 1.10 -2.99
CA GLN A 108 5.85 1.12 -3.30
C GLN A 108 5.25 2.53 -3.11
N VAL A 109 5.63 3.25 -2.04
CA VAL A 109 5.22 4.66 -1.85
C VAL A 109 5.70 5.54 -3.00
N GLU A 110 6.95 5.37 -3.44
CA GLU A 110 7.48 6.10 -4.60
C GLU A 110 6.69 5.79 -5.88
N ARG A 111 6.32 4.52 -6.08
CA ARG A 111 5.53 4.09 -7.23
C ARG A 111 4.13 4.69 -7.21
N ILE A 112 3.44 4.65 -6.07
CA ILE A 112 2.13 5.29 -5.87
C ILE A 112 2.22 6.79 -6.16
N SER A 113 3.24 7.46 -5.60
CA SER A 113 3.48 8.89 -5.82
C SER A 113 3.68 9.23 -7.30
N LEU A 114 4.44 8.41 -8.03
CA LEU A 114 4.63 8.57 -9.47
C LEU A 114 3.31 8.41 -10.24
N LEU A 115 2.51 7.39 -9.92
CA LEU A 115 1.23 7.15 -10.59
C LEU A 115 0.25 8.30 -10.38
N ARG A 116 0.18 8.85 -9.16
CA ARG A 116 -0.63 10.04 -8.86
C ARG A 116 -0.18 11.27 -9.63
N LEU A 117 1.13 11.51 -9.71
CA LEU A 117 1.68 12.61 -10.51
C LEU A 117 1.33 12.45 -12.00
N GLN A 118 1.39 11.23 -12.52
CA GLN A 118 1.01 10.95 -13.92
C GLN A 118 -0.49 11.19 -14.16
N ASP A 119 -1.36 10.88 -13.19
CA ASP A 119 -2.80 11.12 -13.31
C ASP A 119 -3.16 12.62 -13.22
N MET A 120 -2.26 13.47 -12.69
CA MET A 120 -2.45 14.93 -12.61
C MET A 120 -1.91 15.69 -13.83
N LEU A 121 -0.94 15.13 -14.56
CA LEU A 121 -0.29 15.79 -15.68
C LEU A 121 -0.95 15.39 -17.01
N PRO A 122 -1.09 16.32 -17.97
CA PRO A 122 -1.55 15.95 -19.31
C PRO A 122 -0.57 14.96 -19.97
N GLN A 123 -1.13 14.02 -20.74
CA GLN A 123 -0.36 13.05 -21.54
C GLN A 123 0.21 13.70 -22.81
#